data_AF-A0A314XY91-F1
#
_entry.id   AF-A0A314XY91-F1
#
_cell.length_a   1.000
_cell.length_b   1.000
_cell.length_c   1.000
_cell.angle_alpha   90.00
_cell.angle_beta   90.00
_cell.angle_gamma   90.00
#
_symmetry.space_group_name_H-M   'P 1'
#
loop_
_entity.id
_entity.type
_entity.pdbx_description
1 polymer ?
#
loop_
_entity_poly.entity_id
_entity_poly.type
_entity_poly.pdbx_seq_one_letter_code
_entity_poly.pdbx_strand_id
1 'polypeptide(L)'
;MSQWACVSAANLSCQASIINTQKLRNTPRCDAFSFKGSEFMAQSCRFLSPQAIYGRPRNGACPLKVVCVDYPRPDLDNTANFLEAAYFSSTFRASPRPAKPLKVVIAGAGLAGLATAKYLADAGHKPILLEARDVLGGKVAAWKDKDGDWYETGLHIFFGAYPNIQNLFGELGIDDRLQWKEHSMIFAMPNKPGEFSRFDFPEVLPAPLNGIWAILKNTRC
;
A
#
# COMPACT_ATOMS: atom_id res chain seq x y z
N MET A 1 -26.24 17.19 23.80
CA MET A 1 -26.36 17.99 22.55
C MET A 1 -24.95 18.33 22.09
N SER A 2 -24.48 17.70 21.02
CA SER A 2 -23.16 17.97 20.43
C SER A 2 -23.24 17.69 18.93
N GLN A 3 -22.99 18.71 18.12
CA GLN A 3 -23.15 18.64 16.67
C GLN A 3 -21.94 17.97 16.01
N TRP A 4 -22.20 17.01 15.13
CA TRP A 4 -21.18 16.39 14.29
C TRP A 4 -20.93 17.27 13.07
N ALA A 5 -19.68 17.67 12.83
CA ALA A 5 -19.32 18.41 11.64
C ALA A 5 -19.23 17.47 10.43
N CYS A 6 -20.26 17.48 9.58
CA CYS A 6 -20.27 16.71 8.34
C CYS A 6 -19.30 17.30 7.31
N VAL A 7 -18.38 16.48 6.80
CA VAL A 7 -17.54 16.82 5.64
C VAL A 7 -18.17 16.20 4.40
N SER A 8 -18.98 16.98 3.67
CA SER A 8 -19.56 16.55 2.41
C SER A 8 -18.57 16.68 1.26
N ALA A 9 -18.18 15.55 0.67
CA ALA A 9 -17.67 15.50 -0.70
C ALA A 9 -18.86 15.47 -1.66
N ALA A 10 -19.12 16.57 -2.37
CA ALA A 10 -20.21 16.65 -3.34
C ALA A 10 -19.77 16.09 -4.70
N ASN A 11 -20.21 14.87 -5.00
CA ASN A 11 -20.02 14.27 -6.33
C ASN A 11 -21.25 14.62 -7.19
N LEU A 12 -21.08 15.42 -8.26
CA LEU A 12 -22.19 15.78 -9.14
C LEU A 12 -22.50 14.63 -10.11
N SER A 13 -23.55 13.86 -9.83
CA SER A 13 -24.13 12.90 -10.76
C SER A 13 -25.14 13.58 -11.70
N CYS A 14 -24.75 13.81 -12.95
CA CYS A 14 -25.71 14.18 -13.99
C CYS A 14 -26.36 12.92 -14.59
N GLN A 15 -27.58 12.61 -14.17
CA GLN A 15 -28.48 11.75 -14.95
C GLN A 15 -29.01 12.52 -16.16
N ALA A 16 -29.08 11.86 -17.32
CA ALA A 16 -29.81 12.35 -18.49
C ALA A 16 -30.41 11.17 -19.26
N SER A 17 -31.73 11.18 -19.45
CA SER A 17 -32.47 10.14 -20.18
C SER A 17 -33.52 10.77 -21.13
N ILE A 18 -33.35 10.49 -22.45
CA ILE A 18 -34.31 10.51 -23.60
C ILE A 18 -35.56 11.42 -23.53
N ILE A 19 -35.90 12.26 -24.52
CA ILE A 19 -35.59 12.30 -25.98
C ILE A 19 -35.34 13.79 -26.44
N ASN A 20 -35.26 14.25 -27.71
CA ASN A 20 -35.72 13.76 -29.02
C ASN A 20 -34.95 14.34 -30.25
N THR A 21 -35.41 13.97 -31.45
CA THR A 21 -35.09 14.47 -32.81
C THR A 21 -35.08 16.01 -32.98
N GLN A 22 -34.21 16.64 -33.78
CA GLN A 22 -34.17 16.55 -35.26
C GLN A 22 -32.80 16.88 -35.92
N LYS A 23 -32.13 15.83 -36.41
CA LYS A 23 -31.50 15.67 -37.75
C LYS A 23 -30.99 16.91 -38.53
N LEU A 24 -29.65 17.04 -38.69
CA LEU A 24 -29.05 17.22 -40.03
C LEU A 24 -27.54 16.85 -40.15
N ARG A 25 -27.21 16.15 -41.25
CA ARG A 25 -25.91 15.98 -41.95
C ARG A 25 -24.73 15.16 -41.36
N ASN A 26 -24.52 14.04 -42.07
CA ASN A 26 -23.26 13.50 -42.61
C ASN A 26 -22.27 12.76 -41.67
N THR A 27 -22.24 11.44 -41.86
CA THR A 27 -21.33 10.44 -41.28
C THR A 27 -20.10 10.14 -42.18
N PRO A 28 -19.07 9.43 -41.67
CA PRO A 28 -17.68 9.65 -42.08
C PRO A 28 -17.02 8.48 -42.83
N ARG A 29 -15.71 8.63 -43.10
CA ARG A 29 -14.76 7.51 -43.25
C ARG A 29 -13.70 7.59 -42.16
N CYS A 30 -13.62 6.57 -41.31
CA CYS A 30 -12.48 6.27 -40.46
C CYS A 30 -12.07 4.83 -40.76
N ASP A 31 -10.78 4.60 -40.99
CA ASP A 31 -10.24 3.24 -41.14
C ASP A 31 -10.10 2.58 -39.77
N ALA A 32 -10.87 1.52 -39.53
CA ALA A 32 -10.77 0.68 -38.36
C ALA A 32 -10.46 -0.75 -38.81
N PHE A 33 -9.24 -1.23 -38.57
CA PHE A 33 -8.86 -2.61 -38.81
C PHE A 33 -9.59 -3.52 -37.82
N SER A 34 -10.61 -4.22 -38.31
CA SER A 34 -11.27 -5.31 -37.60
C SER A 34 -10.60 -6.64 -37.95
N PHE A 35 -10.23 -7.42 -36.93
CA PHE A 35 -10.02 -8.85 -37.10
C PHE A 35 -11.22 -9.60 -36.50
N LYS A 36 -11.85 -10.43 -37.34
CA LYS A 36 -13.01 -11.23 -36.98
C LYS A 36 -12.62 -12.36 -36.02
N GLY A 37 -13.53 -12.70 -35.10
CA GLY A 37 -13.46 -13.97 -34.39
C GLY A 37 -13.76 -15.15 -35.30
N SER A 38 -13.28 -16.32 -34.90
CA SER A 38 -13.61 -17.61 -35.50
C SER A 38 -13.71 -18.68 -34.41
N GLU A 39 -14.92 -19.05 -34.02
CA GLU A 39 -15.17 -20.34 -33.41
C GLU A 39 -15.15 -21.40 -34.53
N PHE A 40 -14.38 -22.48 -34.39
CA PHE A 40 -14.91 -23.86 -34.40
C PHE A 40 -13.84 -24.94 -34.19
N MET A 41 -14.31 -26.16 -33.89
CA MET A 41 -13.60 -27.45 -33.83
C MET A 41 -12.58 -27.64 -32.70
N ALA A 42 -13.09 -28.07 -31.55
CA ALA A 42 -12.32 -28.87 -30.62
C ALA A 42 -11.89 -30.21 -31.27
N GLN A 43 -10.59 -30.45 -31.39
CA GLN A 43 -10.05 -31.78 -31.66
C GLN A 43 -9.19 -32.24 -30.49
N SER A 44 -9.64 -33.32 -29.83
CA SER A 44 -8.91 -33.95 -28.73
C SER A 44 -7.71 -34.72 -29.28
N CYS A 45 -6.55 -34.08 -29.34
CA CYS A 45 -5.30 -34.75 -29.70
C CYS A 45 -4.69 -35.42 -28.46
N ARG A 46 -5.11 -36.66 -28.17
CA ARG A 46 -4.54 -37.47 -27.09
C ARG A 46 -3.15 -37.98 -27.47
N PHE A 47 -2.10 -37.25 -27.13
CA PHE A 47 -0.74 -37.77 -27.14
C PHE A 47 -0.49 -38.66 -25.92
N LEU A 48 -0.65 -39.97 -26.10
CA LEU A 48 -0.17 -40.98 -25.16
C LEU A 48 1.35 -41.15 -25.34
N SER A 49 2.12 -40.67 -24.36
CA SER A 49 3.56 -40.95 -24.25
C SER A 49 3.83 -41.80 -23.01
N PRO A 50 4.17 -43.09 -23.15
CA PRO A 50 4.60 -43.93 -22.04
C PRO A 50 6.12 -43.81 -21.85
N GLN A 51 6.57 -42.69 -21.27
CA GLN A 51 7.94 -42.57 -20.78
C GLN A 51 7.92 -42.31 -19.27
N ALA A 52 8.06 -43.40 -18.51
CA ALA A 52 8.25 -43.35 -17.07
C ALA A 52 9.62 -42.74 -16.75
N ILE A 53 9.65 -41.42 -16.56
CA ILE A 53 10.82 -40.75 -15.98
C ILE A 53 10.90 -41.16 -14.51
N TYR A 54 11.82 -42.08 -14.22
CA TYR A 54 12.23 -42.38 -12.84
C TYR A 54 12.83 -41.12 -12.21
N GLY A 55 11.99 -40.37 -11.50
CA GLY A 55 12.43 -39.21 -10.73
C GLY A 55 13.38 -39.65 -9.62
N ARG A 56 14.67 -39.29 -9.73
CA ARG A 56 15.57 -39.34 -8.56
C ARG A 56 14.95 -38.49 -7.43
N PRO A 57 14.89 -38.99 -6.19
CA PRO A 57 14.50 -38.13 -5.08
C PRO A 57 15.51 -37.00 -4.92
N ARG A 58 15.07 -35.74 -5.08
CA ARG A 58 15.85 -34.56 -4.67
C ARG A 58 15.85 -34.52 -3.13
N ASN A 59 16.73 -35.30 -2.52
CA ASN A 59 16.98 -35.20 -1.09
C ASN A 59 17.41 -33.76 -0.74
N GLY A 60 16.71 -33.13 0.20
CA GLY A 60 17.18 -31.93 0.89
C GLY A 60 16.57 -30.58 0.49
N ALA A 61 15.60 -30.52 -0.43
CA ALA A 61 14.81 -29.29 -0.62
C ALA A 61 13.63 -29.28 0.36
N CYS A 62 13.75 -28.54 1.47
CA CYS A 62 12.57 -28.12 2.23
C CYS A 62 11.78 -27.15 1.34
N PRO A 63 10.57 -27.48 0.87
CA PRO A 63 9.80 -26.53 0.08
C PRO A 63 9.50 -25.29 0.95
N LEU A 64 9.82 -24.10 0.44
CA LEU A 64 9.48 -22.83 1.08
C LEU A 64 7.97 -22.75 1.28
N LYS A 65 7.53 -23.08 2.49
CA LYS A 65 6.13 -22.99 2.89
C LYS A 65 5.82 -21.53 3.19
N VAL A 66 5.48 -20.78 2.14
CA VAL A 66 4.91 -19.44 2.29
C VAL A 66 3.57 -19.58 3.01
N VAL A 67 3.48 -19.04 4.22
CA VAL A 67 2.24 -18.97 4.99
C VAL A 67 1.90 -17.50 5.19
N CYS A 68 0.71 -17.09 4.78
CA CYS A 68 0.19 -15.77 5.10
C CYS A 68 -0.20 -15.75 6.59
N VAL A 69 0.71 -15.23 7.42
CA VAL A 69 0.50 -15.02 8.86
C VAL A 69 0.75 -13.55 9.18
N ASP A 70 -0.03 -13.02 10.10
CA ASP A 70 0.20 -11.71 10.71
C ASP A 70 1.01 -11.90 12.00
N TYR A 71 2.09 -11.13 12.13
CA TYR A 71 2.98 -11.16 13.27
C TYR A 71 2.55 -10.08 14.28
N PRO A 72 2.88 -10.22 15.57
CA PRO A 72 2.64 -9.14 16.53
C PRO A 72 3.41 -7.87 16.13
N ARG A 73 2.84 -6.70 16.43
CA ARG A 73 3.58 -5.43 16.37
C ARG A 73 4.76 -5.51 17.35
N PRO A 74 6.00 -5.19 16.94
CA PRO A 74 7.13 -5.12 17.86
C PRO A 74 6.94 -3.99 18.88
N ASP A 75 7.54 -4.13 20.07
CA ASP A 75 7.58 -3.02 21.04
C ASP A 75 8.49 -1.92 20.51
N LEU A 76 7.88 -0.79 20.14
CA LEU A 76 8.53 0.42 19.64
C LEU A 76 8.30 1.62 20.57
N ASP A 77 7.28 1.53 21.43
CA ASP A 77 6.67 2.67 22.10
C ASP A 77 7.60 3.26 23.16
N ASN A 78 8.48 2.42 23.72
CA ASN A 78 9.51 2.79 24.70
C ASN A 78 10.81 3.33 24.06
N THR A 79 10.93 3.39 22.73
CA THR A 79 12.17 3.82 22.07
C THR A 79 12.31 5.34 22.05
N ALA A 80 13.53 5.86 22.26
CA ALA A 80 13.78 7.31 22.31
C ALA A 80 13.27 8.06 21.07
N ASN A 81 13.48 7.50 19.88
CA ASN A 81 13.02 8.06 18.60
C ASN A 81 11.49 8.12 18.50
N PHE A 82 10.78 7.12 19.06
CA PHE A 82 9.32 7.11 19.10
C PHE A 82 8.78 8.16 20.07
N LEU A 83 9.35 8.23 21.28
CA LEU A 83 8.98 9.20 22.31
C LEU A 83 9.24 10.66 21.87
N GLU A 84 10.34 10.91 21.17
CA GLU A 84 10.66 12.22 20.59
C GLU A 84 9.63 12.64 19.53
N ALA A 85 9.29 11.75 18.60
CA ALA A 85 8.26 12.02 17.59
C ALA A 85 6.86 12.20 18.22
N ALA A 86 6.52 11.39 19.22
CA ALA A 86 5.29 11.51 20.00
C ALA A 86 5.20 12.87 20.70
N TYR A 87 6.32 13.31 21.31
CA TYR A 87 6.42 14.62 21.92
C TYR A 87 6.17 15.73 20.90
N PHE A 88 6.88 15.74 19.78
CA PHE A 88 6.69 16.76 18.73
C PHE A 88 5.26 16.79 18.19
N SER A 89 4.66 15.62 17.92
CA SER A 89 3.25 15.52 17.52
C SER A 89 2.30 16.11 18.58
N SER A 90 2.51 15.77 19.85
CA SER A 90 1.69 16.23 20.96
C SER A 90 1.71 17.76 21.12
N THR A 91 2.82 18.43 20.77
CA THR A 91 2.93 19.90 20.86
C THR A 91 1.88 20.62 20.02
N PHE A 92 1.51 20.09 18.85
CA PHE A 92 0.45 20.69 18.02
C PHE A 92 -0.90 20.66 18.74
N ARG A 93 -1.26 19.51 19.35
CA ARG A 93 -2.53 19.34 20.09
C ARG A 93 -2.57 20.16 21.39
N ALA A 94 -1.43 20.25 22.08
CA ALA A 94 -1.26 20.97 23.35
C ALA A 94 -1.06 22.49 23.18
N SER A 95 -0.78 22.97 21.97
CA SER A 95 -0.57 24.40 21.71
C SER A 95 -1.82 25.24 22.07
N PRO A 96 -1.63 26.47 22.61
CA PRO A 96 -2.74 27.38 22.86
C PRO A 96 -3.51 27.68 21.57
N ARG A 97 -4.84 27.53 21.60
CA ARG A 97 -5.68 27.73 20.41
C ARG A 97 -5.58 29.18 19.93
N PRO A 98 -5.34 29.42 18.63
CA PRO A 98 -5.13 30.77 18.11
C PRO A 98 -6.43 31.58 18.18
N ALA A 99 -6.35 32.79 18.75
CA ALA A 99 -7.50 33.71 18.81
C ALA A 99 -8.09 34.05 17.43
N LYS A 100 -7.26 33.94 16.37
CA LYS A 100 -7.68 34.01 14.97
C LYS A 100 -7.03 32.87 14.17
N PRO A 101 -7.75 31.77 13.90
CA PRO A 101 -7.25 30.66 13.07
C PRO A 101 -6.76 31.13 11.70
N LEU A 102 -5.54 30.76 11.34
CA LEU A 102 -5.00 30.98 10.00
C LEU A 102 -5.73 30.10 8.98
N LYS A 103 -5.98 30.64 7.78
CA LYS A 103 -6.37 29.86 6.60
C LYS A 103 -5.09 29.57 5.80
N VAL A 104 -4.69 28.31 5.72
CA VAL A 104 -3.41 27.89 5.11
C VAL A 104 -3.71 27.05 3.88
N VAL A 105 -3.29 27.51 2.70
CA VAL A 105 -3.44 26.74 1.45
C VAL A 105 -2.26 25.80 1.30
N ILE A 106 -2.53 24.53 1.00
CA ILE A 106 -1.54 23.46 0.83
C ILE A 106 -1.76 22.85 -0.56
N ALA A 107 -0.73 22.84 -1.40
CA ALA A 107 -0.78 22.25 -2.74
C ALA A 107 -0.16 20.84 -2.72
N GLY A 108 -0.98 19.83 -3.04
CA GLY A 108 -0.64 18.41 -3.08
C GLY A 108 -1.13 17.64 -1.84
N ALA A 109 -2.01 16.66 -2.03
CA ALA A 109 -2.51 15.75 -1.00
C ALA A 109 -1.77 14.40 -0.95
N GLY A 110 -0.44 14.45 -1.12
CA GLY A 110 0.44 13.34 -0.75
C GLY A 110 0.63 13.25 0.77
N LEU A 111 1.35 12.23 1.24
CA LEU A 111 1.62 12.02 2.68
C LEU A 111 2.11 13.30 3.40
N ALA A 112 3.00 14.07 2.77
CA ALA A 112 3.51 15.32 3.33
C ALA A 112 2.38 16.37 3.53
N GLY A 113 1.60 16.67 2.48
CA GLY A 113 0.52 17.66 2.56
C GLY A 113 -0.64 17.23 3.45
N LEU A 114 -0.95 15.92 3.49
CA LEU A 114 -1.91 15.33 4.43
C LEU A 114 -1.43 15.49 5.88
N ALA A 115 -0.16 15.20 6.17
CA ALA A 115 0.42 15.41 7.50
C ALA A 115 0.43 16.89 7.89
N THR A 116 0.84 17.80 6.98
CA THR A 116 0.78 19.25 7.21
C THR A 116 -0.65 19.72 7.52
N ALA A 117 -1.65 19.26 6.75
CA ALA A 117 -3.04 19.58 7.01
C ALA A 117 -3.51 19.07 8.37
N LYS A 118 -3.20 17.82 8.71
CA LYS A 118 -3.51 17.19 10.00
C LYS A 118 -2.92 18.01 11.17
N TYR A 119 -1.63 18.31 11.17
CA TYR A 119 -0.98 19.02 12.28
C TYR A 119 -1.42 20.48 12.41
N LEU A 120 -1.73 21.16 11.30
CA LEU A 120 -2.36 22.49 11.33
C LEU A 120 -3.79 22.45 11.91
N ALA A 121 -4.57 21.42 11.59
CA ALA A 121 -5.90 21.23 12.17
C ALA A 121 -5.82 20.91 13.68
N ASP A 122 -4.88 20.05 14.09
CA ASP A 122 -4.62 19.74 15.50
C ASP A 122 -4.26 21.00 16.31
N ALA A 123 -3.48 21.92 15.74
CA ALA A 123 -3.17 23.24 16.33
C ALA A 123 -4.33 24.26 16.25
N GLY A 124 -5.46 23.92 15.64
CA GLY A 124 -6.65 24.80 15.55
C GLY A 124 -6.59 25.84 14.44
N HIS A 125 -5.76 25.63 13.41
CA HIS A 125 -5.83 26.37 12.15
C HIS A 125 -6.81 25.74 11.16
N LYS A 126 -7.11 26.43 10.06
CA LYS A 126 -7.97 25.95 8.97
C LYS A 126 -7.13 25.66 7.72
N PRO A 127 -6.60 24.44 7.54
CA PRO A 127 -5.95 24.05 6.30
C PRO A 127 -6.96 23.99 5.14
N ILE A 128 -6.49 24.31 3.93
CA ILE A 128 -7.20 24.17 2.66
C ILE A 128 -6.27 23.33 1.77
N LEU A 129 -6.53 22.03 1.69
CA LEU A 129 -5.72 21.09 0.94
C LEU A 129 -6.27 20.96 -0.49
N LEU A 130 -5.40 21.21 -1.48
CA LEU A 130 -5.73 21.16 -2.91
C LEU A 130 -4.89 20.07 -3.58
N GLU A 131 -5.53 19.06 -4.18
CA GLU A 131 -4.86 18.03 -4.99
C GLU A 131 -5.17 18.25 -6.47
N ALA A 132 -4.20 17.97 -7.34
CA ALA A 132 -4.35 18.17 -8.78
C ALA A 132 -5.06 17.02 -9.51
N ARG A 133 -5.17 15.85 -8.87
CA ARG A 133 -5.72 14.60 -9.42
C ARG A 133 -6.98 14.19 -8.65
N ASP A 134 -7.79 13.33 -9.26
CA ASP A 134 -8.96 12.71 -8.61
C ASP A 134 -8.57 11.54 -7.69
N VAL A 135 -7.40 11.63 -7.03
CA VAL A 135 -6.87 10.58 -6.13
C VAL A 135 -5.88 11.16 -5.12
N LEU A 136 -6.02 10.75 -3.87
CA LEU A 136 -5.14 11.17 -2.76
C LEU A 136 -3.84 10.33 -2.71
N GLY A 137 -2.89 10.73 -1.86
CA GLY A 137 -1.71 9.93 -1.53
C GLY A 137 -0.45 10.25 -2.34
N GLY A 138 -0.56 10.94 -3.48
CA GLY A 138 0.62 11.30 -4.27
C GLY A 138 1.30 10.05 -4.84
N LYS A 139 2.45 9.67 -4.25
CA LYS A 139 3.21 8.44 -4.57
C LYS A 139 2.64 7.17 -3.92
N VAL A 140 1.79 7.29 -2.89
CA VAL A 140 1.03 6.14 -2.32
C VAL A 140 -0.39 6.04 -2.87
N ALA A 141 -0.65 6.65 -4.04
CA ALA A 141 -1.95 6.57 -4.68
C ALA A 141 -2.20 5.17 -5.27
N ALA A 142 -3.45 4.73 -5.20
CA ALA A 142 -3.94 3.51 -5.82
C ALA A 142 -5.27 3.79 -6.52
N TRP A 143 -5.54 3.04 -7.58
CA TRP A 143 -6.76 3.12 -8.37
C TRP A 143 -7.39 1.75 -8.50
N LYS A 144 -8.69 1.74 -8.78
CA LYS A 144 -9.44 0.52 -9.07
C LYS A 144 -9.74 0.44 -10.56
N ASP A 145 -9.56 -0.72 -11.15
CA ASP A 145 -9.90 -0.95 -12.56
C ASP A 145 -11.40 -1.23 -12.76
N LYS A 146 -11.76 -1.62 -13.99
CA LYS A 146 -13.15 -1.94 -14.38
C LYS A 146 -13.67 -3.25 -13.81
N ASP A 147 -12.79 -4.18 -13.43
CA ASP A 147 -13.12 -5.53 -12.99
C ASP A 147 -13.20 -5.59 -11.44
N GLY A 148 -12.58 -4.61 -10.76
CA GLY A 148 -12.72 -4.33 -9.34
C GLY A 148 -11.40 -4.36 -8.57
N ASP A 149 -10.30 -4.68 -9.25
CA ASP A 149 -8.98 -4.90 -8.68
C ASP A 149 -8.20 -3.59 -8.50
N TRP A 150 -7.36 -3.54 -7.46
CA TRP A 150 -6.54 -2.38 -7.15
C TRP A 150 -5.17 -2.48 -7.79
N TYR A 151 -4.70 -1.38 -8.37
CA TYR A 151 -3.31 -1.20 -8.77
C TYR A 151 -2.73 0.07 -8.13
N GLU A 152 -1.50 -0.06 -7.62
CA GLU A 152 -0.82 0.96 -6.84
C GLU A 152 0.25 1.69 -7.66
N THR A 153 0.63 2.90 -7.23
CA THR A 153 1.76 3.63 -7.82
C THR A 153 3.11 2.93 -7.59
N GLY A 154 3.21 2.06 -6.58
CA GLY A 154 4.41 1.27 -6.27
C GLY A 154 4.23 0.48 -4.97
N LEU A 155 5.12 -0.49 -4.73
CA LEU A 155 5.11 -1.31 -3.52
C LEU A 155 5.69 -0.51 -2.34
N HIS A 156 4.93 -0.37 -1.25
CA HIS A 156 5.34 0.39 -0.06
C HIS A 156 5.51 -0.53 1.14
N ILE A 157 6.64 -0.39 1.85
CA ILE A 157 6.97 -1.15 3.07
C ILE A 157 7.15 -0.15 4.21
N PHE A 158 6.47 -0.39 5.33
CA PHE A 158 6.62 0.38 6.56
C PHE A 158 7.57 -0.32 7.51
N PHE A 159 8.47 0.45 8.13
CA PHE A 159 9.44 -0.06 9.10
C PHE A 159 9.08 0.39 10.52
N GLY A 160 9.48 -0.40 11.52
CA GLY A 160 9.37 0.02 12.93
C GLY A 160 10.19 1.28 13.24
N ALA A 161 11.30 1.48 12.52
CA ALA A 161 12.15 2.66 12.62
C ALA A 161 11.56 3.95 12.00
N TYR A 162 10.26 4.01 11.68
CA TYR A 162 9.56 5.20 11.15
C TYR A 162 8.67 5.85 12.23
N PRO A 163 9.24 6.49 13.27
CA PRO A 163 8.50 6.91 14.47
C PRO A 163 7.36 7.89 14.17
N ASN A 164 7.54 8.80 13.19
CA ASN A 164 6.49 9.75 12.78
C ASN A 164 5.28 9.07 12.12
N ILE A 165 5.49 7.95 11.42
CA ILE A 165 4.39 7.17 10.82
C ILE A 165 3.69 6.33 11.89
N GLN A 166 4.44 5.67 12.78
CA GLN A 166 3.86 4.89 13.87
C GLN A 166 2.99 5.77 14.80
N ASN A 167 3.47 6.97 15.14
CA ASN A 167 2.69 7.96 15.88
C ASN A 167 1.43 8.41 15.11
N LEU A 168 1.56 8.75 13.83
CA LEU A 168 0.40 9.17 13.00
C LEU A 168 -0.67 8.07 12.90
N PHE A 169 -0.29 6.79 12.83
CA PHE A 169 -1.24 5.67 12.82
C PHE A 169 -1.96 5.54 14.17
N GLY A 170 -1.22 5.61 15.29
CA GLY A 170 -1.78 5.61 16.64
C GLY A 170 -2.73 6.78 16.92
N GLU A 171 -2.37 7.97 16.45
CA GLU A 171 -3.17 9.19 16.59
C GLU A 171 -4.48 9.20 15.80
N LEU A 172 -4.57 8.35 14.77
CA LEU A 172 -5.74 8.11 13.94
C LEU A 172 -6.49 6.83 14.34
N GLY A 173 -5.92 6.00 15.22
CA GLY A 173 -6.49 4.73 15.66
C GLY A 173 -6.58 3.68 14.54
N ILE A 174 -5.52 3.57 13.71
CA ILE A 174 -5.48 2.68 12.53
C ILE A 174 -4.25 1.75 12.51
N ASP A 175 -3.61 1.51 13.66
CA ASP A 175 -2.45 0.62 13.80
C ASP A 175 -2.72 -0.82 13.33
N ASP A 176 -3.98 -1.25 13.40
CA ASP A 176 -4.49 -2.55 12.94
C ASP A 176 -4.32 -2.75 11.42
N ARG A 177 -4.15 -1.66 10.66
CA ARG A 177 -3.92 -1.70 9.21
C ARG A 177 -2.47 -2.02 8.82
N LEU A 178 -1.53 -2.02 9.77
CA LEU A 178 -0.15 -2.43 9.54
C LEU A 178 0.01 -3.94 9.77
N GLN A 179 -0.04 -4.70 8.69
CA GLN A 179 0.18 -6.15 8.73
C GLN A 179 1.66 -6.50 8.90
N TRP A 180 2.11 -6.58 10.15
CA TRP A 180 3.48 -6.98 10.47
C TRP A 180 3.80 -8.39 9.95
N LYS A 181 5.07 -8.59 9.60
CA LYS A 181 5.62 -9.82 9.00
C LYS A 181 6.86 -10.25 9.78
N GLU A 182 7.31 -11.48 9.54
CA GLU A 182 8.49 -12.06 10.18
C GLU A 182 9.69 -11.10 10.09
N HIS A 183 10.46 -10.95 11.18
CA HIS A 183 11.66 -10.13 11.19
C HIS A 183 12.79 -10.85 10.45
N SER A 184 12.68 -10.91 9.12
CA SER A 184 13.56 -11.64 8.23
C SER A 184 13.76 -10.89 6.91
N MET A 185 14.96 -10.96 6.35
CA MET A 185 15.23 -10.49 4.99
C MET A 185 15.51 -11.68 4.09
N ILE A 186 14.68 -11.86 3.05
CA ILE A 186 14.73 -12.98 2.11
C ILE A 186 15.26 -12.48 0.76
N PHE A 187 16.31 -13.13 0.25
CA PHE A 187 16.97 -12.80 -1.00
C PHE A 187 16.92 -14.00 -1.96
N ALA A 188 16.45 -13.80 -3.19
CA ALA A 188 16.56 -14.81 -4.23
C ALA A 188 18.03 -15.03 -4.63
N MET A 189 18.42 -16.27 -4.95
CA MET A 189 19.78 -16.57 -5.40
C MET A 189 19.90 -16.47 -6.95
N PRO A 190 20.64 -15.50 -7.52
CA PRO A 190 20.73 -15.34 -8.98
C PRO A 190 21.33 -16.56 -9.68
N ASN A 191 22.31 -17.20 -9.02
CA ASN A 191 23.02 -18.38 -9.54
C ASN A 191 22.19 -19.67 -9.43
N LYS A 192 21.00 -19.61 -8.80
CA LYS A 192 20.18 -20.78 -8.47
C LYS A 192 18.68 -20.45 -8.53
N PRO A 193 18.06 -20.49 -9.71
CA PRO A 193 16.64 -20.20 -9.87
C PRO A 193 15.76 -21.06 -8.95
N GLY A 194 14.97 -20.40 -8.11
CA GLY A 194 14.05 -21.03 -7.15
C GLY A 194 14.62 -21.31 -5.75
N GLU A 195 15.92 -21.08 -5.50
CA GLU A 195 16.49 -21.10 -4.13
C GLU A 195 16.58 -19.68 -3.55
N PHE A 196 16.41 -19.56 -2.23
CA PHE A 196 16.45 -18.31 -1.48
C PHE A 196 17.41 -18.38 -0.28
N SER A 197 18.02 -17.26 0.07
CA SER A 197 18.81 -17.06 1.30
C SER A 197 18.00 -16.20 2.25
N ARG A 198 18.02 -16.48 3.56
CA ARG A 198 17.32 -15.69 4.57
C ARG A 198 18.22 -15.29 5.73
N PHE A 199 18.07 -14.04 6.16
CA PHE A 199 18.67 -13.48 7.36
C PHE A 199 17.58 -13.29 8.40
N ASP A 200 17.65 -14.04 9.51
CA ASP A 200 16.62 -14.08 10.55
C ASP A 200 17.09 -13.34 11.78
N PHE A 201 16.31 -12.36 12.23
CA PHE A 201 16.67 -11.44 13.31
C PHE A 201 15.99 -11.89 14.61
N PRO A 202 16.70 -12.52 15.57
CA PRO A 202 16.05 -13.09 16.75
C PRO A 202 15.56 -11.97 17.68
N GLU A 203 14.29 -12.04 18.07
CA GLU A 203 13.64 -11.07 18.97
C GLU A 203 14.31 -10.98 20.35
N VAL A 204 14.96 -12.07 20.80
CA VAL A 204 15.69 -12.16 22.07
C VAL A 204 16.97 -11.31 22.07
N LEU A 205 17.51 -10.96 20.89
CA LEU A 205 18.75 -10.18 20.78
C LEU A 205 18.44 -8.71 20.45
N PRO A 206 19.04 -7.74 21.17
CA PRO A 206 18.88 -6.33 20.83
C PRO A 206 19.63 -5.98 19.54
N ALA A 207 19.29 -4.84 18.92
CA ALA A 207 20.11 -4.27 17.87
C ALA A 207 21.46 -3.76 18.43
N PRO A 208 22.59 -3.90 17.71
CA PRO A 208 22.76 -4.55 16.40
C PRO A 208 23.07 -6.07 16.48
N LEU A 209 23.07 -6.68 17.68
CA LEU A 209 23.46 -8.07 17.89
C LEU A 209 22.56 -9.07 17.13
N ASN A 210 21.26 -8.78 17.03
CA ASN A 210 20.33 -9.56 16.21
C ASN A 210 20.75 -9.61 14.73
N GLY A 211 21.19 -8.50 14.14
CA GLY A 211 21.68 -8.44 12.77
C GLY A 211 23.03 -9.14 12.56
N ILE A 212 23.96 -9.00 13.52
CA ILE A 212 25.22 -9.75 13.49
C ILE A 212 24.94 -11.25 13.54
N TRP A 213 24.03 -11.68 14.41
CA TRP A 213 23.60 -13.09 14.48
C TRP A 213 22.94 -13.56 13.19
N ALA A 214 22.04 -12.76 12.60
CA ALA A 214 21.37 -13.07 11.34
C ALA A 214 22.38 -13.33 10.21
N ILE A 215 23.42 -12.50 10.09
CA ILE A 215 24.51 -12.65 9.11
C ILE A 215 25.29 -13.95 9.37
N LEU A 216 25.69 -14.21 10.61
CA LEU A 216 26.44 -15.41 10.99
C LEU A 216 25.63 -16.72 10.87
N LYS A 217 24.30 -16.64 10.91
CA LYS A 217 23.37 -17.78 10.83
C LYS A 217 22.60 -17.87 9.51
N ASN A 218 22.99 -17.11 8.47
CA ASN A 218 22.33 -17.11 7.15
C ASN A 218 21.95 -18.52 6.67
N THR A 219 20.65 -18.78 6.55
CA THR A 219 20.12 -20.08 6.13
C THR A 219 19.70 -20.05 4.66
N ARG A 220 19.68 -21.23 4.04
CA ARG A 220 19.27 -21.44 2.65
C ARG A 220 18.00 -22.26 2.62
N CYS A 221 17.07 -21.90 1.74
CA CYS A 221 15.76 -22.55 1.58
C CYS A 221 15.44 -22.75 0.09
#